data_AF-A0A660YXE3-F1
#
_entry.id   AF-A0A660YXE3-F1
#
_cell.length_a   1.000
_cell.length_b   1.000
_cell.length_c   1.000
_cell.angle_alpha   90.00
_cell.angle_beta   90.00
_cell.angle_gamma   90.00
#
_symmetry.space_group_name_H-M   'P 1'
#
loop_
_entity.id
_entity.type
_entity.pdbx_description
1 polymer ?
#
loop_
_entity_poly.entity_id
_entity_poly.type
_entity_poly.pdbx_seq_one_letter_code
_entity_poly.pdbx_strand_id
1 'polypeptide(L)'
;MVSEMLGNQYFLARKYTGAVSNFQQTLMDDPQNKSVRKKLIICYIQTGEIRKALEVFKELIEEDIEFIINTDMKEDACPCNELIQKYGKVLPYENKSVDVRIMLGMLWLFCDTEKSNEFFKSLLDENIENEKISSIVKIIENRLKTKQLNKLN
;
A
#
# COMPACT_ATOMS: atom_id res chain seq x y z
N MET A 1 4.18 -2.50 -23.17
CA MET A 1 5.26 -1.48 -23.10
C MET A 1 4.77 -0.03 -23.27
N VAL A 2 3.99 0.32 -24.30
CA VAL A 2 3.52 1.72 -24.49
C VAL A 2 2.60 2.18 -23.35
N SER A 3 1.67 1.32 -22.92
CA SER A 3 0.73 1.64 -21.83
C SER A 3 1.44 1.85 -20.49
N GLU A 4 2.48 1.08 -20.18
CA GLU A 4 3.25 1.27 -18.94
C GLU A 4 3.96 2.63 -18.92
N MET A 5 4.63 2.98 -20.02
CA MET A 5 5.32 4.27 -20.16
C MET A 5 4.34 5.43 -20.02
N LEU A 6 3.18 5.36 -20.68
CA LEU A 6 2.15 6.38 -20.59
C LEU A 6 1.53 6.45 -19.19
N GLY A 7 1.30 5.30 -18.55
CA GLY A 7 0.87 5.21 -17.16
C GLY A 7 1.85 5.89 -16.20
N ASN A 8 3.15 5.65 -16.39
CA ASN A 8 4.21 6.31 -15.63
C ASN A 8 4.22 7.83 -15.84
N GLN A 9 4.03 8.31 -17.08
CA GLN A 9 3.93 9.75 -17.35
C GLN A 9 2.72 10.38 -16.65
N TYR A 10 1.55 9.73 -16.70
CA TYR A 10 0.38 10.18 -15.96
C TYR A 10 0.61 10.17 -14.44
N PHE A 11 1.28 9.13 -13.92
CA PHE A 11 1.60 9.01 -12.50
C PHE A 11 2.50 10.15 -12.02
N LEU A 12 3.59 10.42 -12.74
CA LEU A 12 4.51 11.52 -12.44
C LEU A 12 3.82 12.89 -12.53
N ALA A 13 2.88 13.03 -13.47
CA ALA A 13 2.05 14.22 -13.59
C ALA A 13 0.89 14.29 -12.57
N ARG A 14 0.81 13.35 -11.61
CA ARG A 14 -0.27 13.22 -10.60
C ARG A 14 -1.68 13.07 -11.18
N LYS A 15 -1.78 12.63 -12.44
CA LYS A 15 -3.03 12.34 -13.14
C LYS A 15 -3.45 10.90 -12.89
N TYR A 16 -3.78 10.59 -11.64
CA TYR A 16 -3.96 9.22 -11.17
C TYR A 16 -5.04 8.45 -11.94
N THR A 17 -6.17 9.07 -12.29
CA THR A 17 -7.22 8.41 -13.10
C THR A 17 -6.70 7.95 -14.46
N GLY A 18 -5.88 8.77 -15.13
CA GLY A 18 -5.26 8.39 -16.41
C GLY A 18 -4.19 7.30 -16.25
N ALA A 19 -3.46 7.34 -15.13
CA ALA A 19 -2.49 6.31 -14.78
C ALA A 19 -3.16 4.95 -14.51
N VAL A 20 -4.29 4.92 -13.79
CA VAL A 20 -5.07 3.70 -13.52
C VAL A 20 -5.38 2.94 -14.81
N SER A 21 -5.99 3.59 -15.81
CA SER A 21 -6.39 2.91 -17.05
C SER A 21 -5.20 2.29 -17.78
N ASN A 22 -4.07 2.98 -17.81
CA ASN A 22 -2.85 2.52 -18.48
C ASN A 22 -2.14 1.38 -17.72
N PHE A 23 -2.12 1.47 -16.40
CA PHE A 23 -1.57 0.40 -15.55
C PHE A 23 -2.45 -0.84 -15.58
N GLN A 24 -3.77 -0.70 -15.55
CA GLN A 24 -4.68 -1.85 -15.74
C GLN A 24 -4.44 -2.53 -17.07
N GLN A 25 -4.23 -1.78 -18.15
CA GLN A 25 -3.86 -2.37 -19.44
C GLN A 25 -2.53 -3.12 -19.40
N THR A 26 -1.54 -2.54 -18.71
CA THR A 26 -0.24 -3.21 -18.54
C THR A 26 -0.38 -4.53 -17.78
N LEU A 27 -1.21 -4.57 -16.74
CA LEU A 27 -1.45 -5.78 -15.94
C LEU A 27 -2.30 -6.83 -16.66
N MET A 28 -2.99 -6.50 -17.76
CA MET A 28 -3.62 -7.51 -18.62
C MET A 28 -2.57 -8.36 -19.37
N ASP A 29 -1.45 -7.73 -19.76
CA ASP A 29 -0.35 -8.39 -20.48
C ASP A 29 0.65 -9.03 -19.51
N ASP A 30 0.96 -8.34 -18.40
CA ASP A 30 1.88 -8.79 -17.35
C ASP A 30 1.26 -8.61 -15.96
N PRO A 31 0.42 -9.58 -15.52
CA PRO A 31 -0.24 -9.51 -14.21
C PRO A 31 0.72 -9.50 -13.01
N GLN A 32 1.95 -9.98 -13.19
CA GLN A 32 2.93 -10.10 -12.11
C GLN A 32 3.83 -8.87 -11.98
N ASN A 33 3.67 -7.85 -12.82
CA ASN A 33 4.46 -6.63 -12.75
C ASN A 33 4.31 -5.90 -11.40
N LYS A 34 5.23 -6.16 -10.47
CA LYS A 34 5.21 -5.62 -9.09
C LYS A 34 5.29 -4.09 -9.09
N SER A 35 6.09 -3.51 -9.97
CA SER A 35 6.27 -2.04 -10.07
C SER A 35 4.96 -1.35 -10.45
N VAL A 36 4.25 -1.90 -11.44
CA VAL A 36 2.95 -1.39 -11.87
C VAL A 36 1.89 -1.61 -10.80
N ARG A 37 1.83 -2.79 -10.16
CA ARG A 37 0.92 -3.04 -9.03
C ARG A 37 1.14 -2.06 -7.89
N LYS A 38 2.39 -1.79 -7.51
CA LYS A 38 2.76 -0.81 -6.48
C LYS A 38 2.27 0.60 -6.81
N LYS A 39 2.49 1.07 -8.04
CA LYS A 39 1.99 2.39 -8.49
C LYS A 39 0.48 2.43 -8.57
N LEU A 40 -0.17 1.34 -8.99
CA LEU A 40 -1.62 1.23 -9.07
C LEU A 40 -2.28 1.32 -7.68
N ILE A 41 -1.69 0.74 -6.64
CA ILE A 41 -2.15 0.90 -5.24
C ILE A 41 -2.20 2.39 -4.87
N ILE A 42 -1.13 3.13 -5.17
CA ILE A 42 -1.07 4.57 -4.91
C ILE A 42 -2.12 5.33 -5.73
N CYS A 43 -2.29 4.99 -7.01
CA CYS A 43 -3.33 5.59 -7.84
C CYS A 43 -4.73 5.38 -7.25
N TYR A 44 -5.05 4.16 -6.84
CA TYR A 44 -6.35 3.85 -6.24
C TYR A 44 -6.56 4.58 -4.91
N ILE A 45 -5.52 4.73 -4.09
CA ILE A 45 -5.58 5.56 -2.88
C ILE A 45 -5.94 7.01 -3.26
N GLN A 46 -5.30 7.56 -4.28
CA GLN A 46 -5.51 8.94 -4.72
C GLN A 46 -6.86 9.18 -5.40
N THR A 47 -7.44 8.16 -6.03
CA THR A 47 -8.79 8.23 -6.60
C THR A 47 -9.90 7.84 -5.61
N GLY A 48 -9.53 7.47 -4.38
CA GLY A 48 -10.49 7.07 -3.33
C GLY A 48 -11.01 5.63 -3.46
N GLU A 49 -10.45 4.83 -4.36
CA GLU A 49 -10.80 3.43 -4.60
C GLU A 49 -10.12 2.50 -3.59
N ILE A 50 -10.28 2.78 -2.30
CA ILE A 50 -9.53 2.15 -1.20
C ILE A 50 -9.68 0.63 -1.18
N ARG A 51 -10.87 0.11 -1.51
CA ARG A 51 -11.11 -1.33 -1.57
C ARG A 51 -10.28 -2.02 -2.66
N LYS A 52 -10.16 -1.42 -3.85
CA LYS A 52 -9.31 -1.97 -4.92
C LYS A 52 -7.84 -1.86 -4.57
N ALA A 53 -7.42 -0.75 -3.95
CA ALA A 53 -6.06 -0.60 -3.43
C ALA A 53 -5.72 -1.73 -2.46
N LEU A 54 -6.63 -2.05 -1.53
CA LEU A 54 -6.43 -3.11 -0.53
C LEU A 54 -6.25 -4.49 -1.15
N GLU A 55 -7.01 -4.84 -2.20
CA GLU A 55 -6.86 -6.13 -2.88
C GLU A 55 -5.46 -6.27 -3.49
N VAL A 56 -5.07 -5.31 -4.33
CA VAL A 56 -3.75 -5.33 -5.01
C VAL A 56 -2.62 -5.27 -3.99
N PHE A 57 -2.80 -4.50 -2.90
CA PHE A 57 -1.83 -4.41 -1.82
C PHE A 57 -1.65 -5.74 -1.11
N LYS A 58 -2.74 -6.41 -0.72
CA LYS A 58 -2.70 -7.72 -0.07
C LYS A 58 -1.94 -8.73 -0.93
N GLU A 59 -2.31 -8.85 -2.20
CA GLU A 59 -1.66 -9.78 -3.14
C GLU A 59 -0.16 -9.50 -3.26
N LEU A 60 0.22 -8.23 -3.39
CA LEU A 60 1.62 -7.83 -3.53
C LEU A 60 2.43 -8.12 -2.27
N ILE A 61 1.91 -7.89 -1.07
CA ILE A 61 2.65 -8.20 0.17
C ILE A 61 2.67 -9.69 0.51
N GLU A 62 1.66 -10.46 0.06
CA GLU A 62 1.66 -11.92 0.15
C GLU A 62 2.75 -12.53 -0.72
N GLU A 63 2.96 -11.96 -1.91
CA GLU A 63 4.02 -12.35 -2.82
C GLU A 63 5.40 -11.86 -2.35
N ASP A 64 5.50 -10.58 -1.98
CA ASP A 64 6.76 -9.93 -1.65
C ASP A 64 6.57 -8.64 -0.84
N ILE A 65 6.46 -8.78 0.48
CA ILE A 65 6.35 -7.63 1.40
C ILE A 65 7.58 -6.70 1.34
N GLU A 66 8.77 -7.23 1.04
CA GLU A 66 10.00 -6.43 0.94
C GLU A 66 9.91 -5.42 -0.21
N PHE A 67 9.16 -5.74 -1.27
CA PHE A 67 8.97 -4.83 -2.40
C PHE A 67 8.27 -3.53 -2.00
N ILE A 68 7.42 -3.56 -0.97
CA ILE A 68 6.82 -2.34 -0.39
C ILE A 68 7.78 -1.71 0.61
N ILE A 69 8.30 -2.48 1.57
CA ILE A 69 9.11 -1.97 2.69
C ILE A 69 10.40 -1.29 2.20
N ASN A 70 11.03 -1.83 1.15
CA ASN A 70 12.30 -1.32 0.60
C ASN A 70 12.08 -0.34 -0.57
N THR A 71 10.89 0.25 -0.68
CA THR A 71 10.60 1.28 -1.69
C THR A 71 11.51 2.49 -1.49
N ASP A 72 12.29 2.85 -2.51
CA ASP A 72 13.02 4.11 -2.52
C ASP A 72 12.06 5.24 -2.91
N MET A 73 11.70 6.06 -1.92
CA MET A 73 10.73 7.14 -2.08
C MET A 73 11.18 8.22 -3.07
N LYS A 74 12.49 8.38 -3.29
CA LYS A 74 13.05 9.36 -4.24
C LYS A 74 13.04 8.80 -5.65
N GLU A 75 13.51 7.56 -5.82
CA GLU A 75 13.60 6.95 -7.15
C GLU A 75 12.24 6.56 -7.71
N ASP A 76 11.32 6.06 -6.87
CA ASP A 76 9.99 5.66 -7.32
C ASP A 76 9.01 6.83 -7.49
N ALA A 77 9.45 8.06 -7.18
CA ALA A 77 8.62 9.26 -7.13
C ALA A 77 7.31 9.03 -6.36
N CYS A 78 7.33 8.18 -5.33
CA CYS A 78 6.11 7.85 -4.59
C CYS A 78 5.65 9.07 -3.79
N PRO A 79 4.39 9.52 -3.94
CA PRO A 79 3.83 10.58 -3.10
C PRO A 79 3.62 10.14 -1.63
N CYS A 80 4.04 8.93 -1.25
CA CYS A 80 3.91 8.32 0.08
C CYS A 80 4.21 9.32 1.23
N ASN A 81 5.32 10.05 1.16
CA ASN A 81 5.70 11.05 2.16
C ASN A 81 4.70 12.21 2.28
N GLU A 82 4.24 12.75 1.14
CA GLU A 82 3.24 13.80 1.12
C GLU A 82 1.90 13.31 1.66
N LEU A 83 1.51 12.09 1.30
CA LEU A 83 0.27 11.48 1.78
C LEU A 83 0.31 11.24 3.29
N ILE A 84 1.43 10.77 3.82
CA ILE A 84 1.62 10.65 5.27
C ILE A 84 1.64 12.02 5.95
N GLN A 85 2.23 13.06 5.36
CA GLN A 85 2.14 14.40 5.95
C GLN A 85 0.71 14.94 5.96
N LYS A 86 -0.05 14.68 4.89
CA LYS A 86 -1.43 15.13 4.74
C LYS A 86 -2.38 14.41 5.71
N TYR A 87 -2.21 13.09 5.87
CA TYR A 87 -3.17 12.25 6.61
C TYR A 87 -2.61 11.67 7.92
N GLY A 88 -1.31 11.72 8.16
CA GLY A 88 -0.63 11.05 9.27
C GLY A 88 -0.81 11.67 10.66
N LYS A 89 -1.60 12.76 10.77
CA LYS A 89 -2.10 13.24 12.07
C LYS A 89 -3.24 12.37 12.61
N VAL A 90 -3.83 11.55 11.75
CA VAL A 90 -4.87 10.61 12.14
C VAL A 90 -4.25 9.52 13.01
N LEU A 91 -4.88 9.25 14.17
CA LEU A 91 -4.46 8.19 15.08
C LEU A 91 -5.26 6.89 14.81
N PRO A 92 -4.63 5.70 14.98
CA PRO A 92 -5.25 4.41 14.63
C PRO A 92 -6.62 4.12 15.26
N TYR A 93 -6.89 4.63 16.46
CA TYR A 93 -8.11 4.36 17.24
C TYR A 93 -9.07 5.56 17.33
N GLU A 94 -8.68 6.72 16.80
CA GLU A 94 -9.50 7.94 16.91
C GLU A 94 -10.39 8.18 15.68
N ASN A 95 -9.98 7.67 14.52
CA ASN A 95 -10.70 7.92 13.28
C ASN A 95 -11.73 6.82 13.00
N LYS A 96 -13.01 7.22 13.01
CA LYS A 96 -14.14 6.32 12.73
C LYS A 96 -14.16 5.78 11.30
N SER A 97 -13.51 6.44 10.34
CA SER A 97 -13.50 5.97 8.96
C SER A 97 -12.56 4.78 8.77
N VAL A 98 -13.17 3.63 8.51
CA VAL A 98 -12.49 2.36 8.19
C VAL A 98 -11.58 2.54 6.97
N ASP A 99 -12.07 3.16 5.91
CA ASP A 99 -11.31 3.33 4.66
C ASP A 99 -10.09 4.24 4.87
N VAL A 100 -10.18 5.28 5.71
CA VAL A 100 -9.03 6.12 6.04
C VAL A 100 -7.98 5.35 6.83
N ARG A 101 -8.39 4.50 7.77
CA ARG A 101 -7.47 3.65 8.53
C ARG A 101 -6.80 2.60 7.65
N ILE A 102 -7.54 1.96 6.74
CA ILE A 102 -6.99 1.06 5.73
C ILE A 102 -5.96 1.77 4.85
N MET A 103 -6.32 2.95 4.33
CA MET A 103 -5.43 3.77 3.52
C MET A 103 -4.13 4.09 4.27
N LEU A 104 -4.24 4.52 5.54
CA LEU A 104 -3.08 4.83 6.38
C LEU A 104 -2.25 3.59 6.69
N GLY A 105 -2.86 2.45 6.99
CA GLY A 105 -2.14 1.19 7.18
C GLY A 105 -1.29 0.83 5.97
N MET A 106 -1.86 0.94 4.75
CA MET A 106 -1.11 0.72 3.51
C MET A 106 0.02 1.73 3.32
N LEU A 107 -0.25 3.03 3.50
CA LEU A 107 0.74 4.10 3.33
C LEU A 107 1.89 4.00 4.33
N TRP A 108 1.59 3.71 5.60
CA TRP A 108 2.61 3.55 6.62
C TRP A 108 3.52 2.36 6.33
N LEU A 109 3.09 1.31 5.63
CA LEU A 109 3.98 0.17 5.33
C LEU A 109 5.22 0.57 4.50
N PHE A 110 5.10 1.63 3.69
CA PHE A 110 6.22 2.19 2.91
C PHE A 110 7.28 2.88 3.78
N CYS A 111 6.95 3.28 5.02
CA CYS A 111 7.84 4.09 5.86
C CYS A 111 8.13 3.43 7.23
N ASP A 112 7.12 2.86 7.85
CA ASP A 112 7.12 2.31 9.20
C ASP A 112 6.18 1.11 9.30
N THR A 113 6.78 -0.08 9.30
CA THR A 113 6.08 -1.36 9.42
C THR A 113 5.34 -1.52 10.74
N GLU A 114 5.84 -0.93 11.84
CA GLU A 114 5.20 -1.04 13.15
C GLU A 114 3.93 -0.21 13.20
N LYS A 115 3.98 1.04 12.72
CA LYS A 115 2.78 1.88 12.59
C LYS A 115 1.75 1.30 11.65
N SER A 116 2.19 0.74 10.52
CA SER A 116 1.29 0.02 9.60
C SER A 116 0.51 -1.08 10.32
N ASN A 117 1.20 -1.87 11.15
CA ASN A 117 0.58 -2.91 11.96
C ASN A 117 -0.46 -2.35 12.95
N GLU A 118 -0.18 -1.22 13.62
CA GLU A 118 -1.11 -0.59 14.55
C GLU A 118 -2.43 -0.19 13.88
N PHE A 119 -2.37 0.39 12.67
CA PHE A 119 -3.56 0.75 11.89
C PHE A 119 -4.38 -0.47 11.47
N PHE A 120 -3.74 -1.57 11.07
CA PHE A 120 -4.47 -2.77 10.70
C PHE A 120 -5.01 -3.53 11.93
N LYS A 121 -4.32 -3.49 13.07
CA LYS A 121 -4.81 -4.07 14.33
C LYS A 121 -6.03 -3.34 14.88
N SER A 122 -6.04 -2.01 14.83
CA SER A 122 -7.19 -1.24 15.30
C SER A 122 -8.48 -1.57 14.53
N LEU A 123 -8.37 -2.06 13.30
CA LEU A 123 -9.50 -2.55 12.50
C LEU A 123 -9.99 -3.93 12.94
N LEU A 124 -9.10 -4.81 13.41
CA LEU A 124 -9.47 -6.14 13.91
C LEU A 124 -10.14 -6.06 15.28
N ASP A 125 -9.65 -5.19 16.17
CA ASP A 125 -10.18 -5.04 17.54
C ASP A 125 -11.63 -4.55 17.57
N GLU A 126 -12.05 -3.82 16.52
CA GLU A 126 -13.43 -3.36 16.34
C GLU A 126 -14.37 -4.43 15.76
N ASN A 127 -13.89 -5.68 15.61
CA ASN A 127 -14.61 -6.78 14.95
C ASN A 127 -15.14 -6.41 13.56
N ILE A 128 -14.45 -5.51 12.85
CA ILE A 128 -14.72 -5.23 11.46
C ILE A 128 -14.14 -6.41 10.67
N GLU A 129 -14.89 -7.51 10.63
CA GLU A 129 -14.48 -8.74 9.94
C GLU A 129 -14.05 -8.44 8.50
N ASN A 130 -12.78 -8.68 8.23
CA ASN A 130 -12.28 -8.82 6.88
C ASN A 130 -11.09 -9.79 6.93
N GLU A 131 -11.29 -11.00 6.43
CA GLU A 131 -10.25 -12.03 6.30
C GLU A 131 -8.96 -11.47 5.68
N LYS A 132 -9.10 -10.47 4.79
CA LYS A 132 -8.00 -9.77 4.15
C LYS A 132 -7.13 -9.00 5.16
N ILE A 133 -7.75 -8.28 6.08
CA ILE A 133 -7.03 -7.51 7.11
C ILE A 133 -6.31 -8.46 8.06
N SER A 134 -6.94 -9.57 8.44
CA SER A 134 -6.29 -10.61 9.25
C SER A 134 -5.06 -11.19 8.55
N SER A 135 -5.16 -11.49 7.25
CA SER A 135 -4.02 -11.94 6.44
C SER A 135 -2.90 -10.91 6.44
N ILE A 136 -3.22 -9.64 6.17
CA ILE A 136 -2.27 -8.52 6.15
C ILE A 136 -1.54 -8.39 7.49
N VAL A 137 -2.27 -8.38 8.62
CA VAL A 137 -1.67 -8.30 9.97
C VAL A 137 -0.71 -9.47 10.19
N LYS A 138 -1.12 -10.69 9.84
CA LYS A 138 -0.26 -11.88 9.99
C LYS A 138 1.04 -11.77 9.20
N ILE A 139 0.98 -11.26 7.96
CA ILE A 139 2.16 -11.06 7.10
C ILE A 139 3.10 -10.02 7.72
N ILE A 140 2.56 -8.88 8.14
CA ILE A 140 3.33 -7.79 8.77
C ILE A 140 3.97 -8.27 10.08
N GLU A 141 3.24 -8.97 10.93
CA GLU A 141 3.77 -9.50 12.20
C GLU A 141 4.88 -10.53 12.00
N ASN A 142 4.72 -11.43 11.03
CA ASN A 142 5.77 -12.39 10.69
C ASN A 142 7.05 -11.67 10.27
N ARG A 143 6.91 -10.62 9.45
CA ARG A 143 8.05 -9.79 9.02
C ARG A 143 8.72 -9.06 10.19
N LEU A 144 7.94 -8.52 11.13
CA LEU A 144 8.45 -7.86 12.34
C LEU A 144 9.23 -8.83 13.23
N LYS A 145 8.73 -10.07 13.41
CA LYS A 145 9.43 -11.13 14.15
C LYS A 145 10.77 -11.49 13.49
N THR A 146 10.79 -11.68 12.18
CA THR A 146 12.03 -11.97 11.44
C THR A 146 13.04 -10.83 11.56
N LYS A 147 12.59 -9.57 11.53
CA LYS A 147 13.45 -8.39 11.74
C LYS A 147 14.12 -8.40 13.12
N GLN A 148 13.39 -8.78 14.15
CA GLN A 148 13.90 -8.86 15.52
C GLN A 148 14.95 -9.97 15.65
N LEU A 149 14.68 -11.16 15.11
CA LEU A 149 15.59 -12.29 15.15
C LEU A 149 16.93 -11.99 14.45
N ASN A 150 16.88 -11.30 13.30
CA ASN A 150 18.08 -10.92 12.55
C ASN A 150 18.91 -9.81 13.23
N LYS A 151 18.38 -9.10 14.24
CA LYS A 151 19.13 -8.11 15.03
C LYS A 151 19.85 -8.72 16.24
N LEU A 152 19.50 -9.95 16.61
CA LEU A 152 20.04 -10.67 17.78
C LEU A 152 21.22 -11.61 17.41
N ASN A 153 21.44 -11.83 16.11
CA ASN A 153 22.56 -12.60 15.55
C ASN A 153 23.56 -11.67 14.88
#